data_AF-A0A484Z5B9-F1
#
_entry.id   AF-A0A484Z5B9-F1
#
_cell.length_a   1.000
_cell.length_b   1.000
_cell.length_c   1.000
_cell.angle_alpha   90.00
_cell.angle_beta   90.00
_cell.angle_gamma   90.00
#
_symmetry.space_group_name_H-M   'P 1'
#
loop_
_entity.id
_entity.type
_entity.pdbx_description
1 polymer ?
#
loop_
_entity_poly.entity_id
_entity_poly.type
_entity_poly.pdbx_seq_one_letter_code
_entity_poly.pdbx_strand_id
1 'polypeptide(L)'
;MAEELAAITGQAFVTAPNKFEALATCDALVHTHGALKGLAASLMKIANDVRWLASGPRCGIGEIAIPENEPGSSIMPGKVNPTQCEAMTMLCCQVMGNDVAVNMGGASGNFELNALSPDGDPQSAAVCTFAGGRHGELQ
;
A
#
# COMPACT_ATOMS: atom_id res chain seq x y z
N MET A 1 -8.05 -29.14 -7.12
CA MET A 1 -7.27 -27.92 -6.78
C MET A 1 -8.11 -26.64 -6.71
N ALA A 2 -8.63 -26.06 -7.81
CA ALA A 2 -9.40 -24.80 -7.70
C ALA A 2 -10.69 -24.95 -6.86
N GLU A 3 -11.45 -26.03 -7.06
CA GLU A 3 -12.64 -26.34 -6.26
C GLU A 3 -12.32 -26.61 -4.78
N GLU A 4 -11.21 -27.30 -4.50
CA GLU A 4 -10.74 -27.53 -3.13
C GLU A 4 -10.32 -26.22 -2.45
N LEU A 5 -9.61 -25.33 -3.16
CA LEU A 5 -9.26 -24.01 -2.66
C LEU A 5 -10.52 -23.16 -2.39
N ALA A 6 -11.52 -23.24 -3.27
CA ALA A 6 -12.79 -22.54 -3.06
C ALA A 6 -13.52 -23.07 -1.82
N ALA A 7 -13.54 -24.39 -1.60
CA ALA A 7 -14.13 -25.00 -0.41
C ALA A 7 -13.41 -24.61 0.89
N ILE A 8 -12.07 -24.55 0.88
CA ILE A 8 -11.26 -24.21 2.06
C ILE A 8 -11.36 -22.71 2.40
N THR A 9 -11.30 -21.84 1.39
CA THR A 9 -11.23 -20.38 1.60
C THR A 9 -12.60 -19.71 1.65
N GLY A 10 -13.65 -20.37 1.16
CA GLY A 10 -14.98 -19.78 0.98
C GLY A 10 -15.04 -18.72 -0.13
N GLN A 11 -13.98 -18.59 -0.93
CA GLN A 11 -13.89 -17.64 -2.05
C GLN A 11 -14.10 -18.38 -3.38
N ALA A 12 -14.67 -17.70 -4.36
CA ALA A 12 -14.98 -18.28 -5.68
C ALA A 12 -13.74 -18.44 -6.58
N PHE A 13 -12.77 -19.25 -6.15
CA PHE A 13 -11.60 -19.57 -6.96
C PHE A 13 -11.98 -20.40 -8.17
N VAL A 14 -11.55 -19.95 -9.34
CA VAL A 14 -11.71 -20.65 -10.60
C VAL A 14 -10.36 -20.85 -11.27
N THR A 15 -10.26 -21.89 -12.08
CA THR A 15 -9.06 -22.15 -12.87
C THR A 15 -8.95 -21.09 -13.97
N ALA A 16 -7.77 -20.46 -14.13
CA ALA A 16 -7.55 -19.49 -15.22
C ALA A 16 -7.85 -20.15 -16.59
N PRO A 17 -8.63 -19.49 -17.47
CA PRO A 17 -9.03 -20.06 -18.75
C PRO A 17 -7.85 -20.23 -19.73
N ASN A 18 -6.83 -19.37 -19.60
CA ASN A 18 -5.58 -19.48 -20.35
C ASN A 18 -4.41 -19.63 -19.37
N LYS A 19 -3.69 -20.76 -19.45
CA LYS A 19 -2.54 -21.04 -18.58
C LYS A 19 -1.25 -20.35 -19.02
N PHE A 20 -1.11 -20.08 -20.33
CA PHE A 20 0.07 -19.40 -20.86
C PHE A 20 0.07 -17.95 -20.38
N GLU A 21 -1.07 -17.26 -20.47
CA GLU A 21 -1.19 -15.88 -19.96
C GLU A 21 -0.98 -15.83 -18.45
N ALA A 22 -1.63 -16.72 -17.69
CA ALA A 22 -1.51 -16.74 -16.24
C ALA A 22 -0.09 -17.03 -15.70
N LEU A 23 0.82 -17.54 -16.54
CA LEU A 23 2.23 -17.76 -16.20
C LEU A 23 3.15 -16.68 -16.79
N ALA A 24 2.86 -16.21 -18.01
CA ALA A 24 3.71 -15.27 -18.73
C ALA A 24 3.53 -13.81 -18.31
N THR A 25 2.40 -13.44 -17.68
CA THR A 25 2.08 -12.06 -17.32
C THR A 25 1.67 -11.92 -15.85
N CYS A 26 1.52 -10.67 -15.40
CA CYS A 26 1.05 -10.33 -14.05
C CYS A 26 -0.05 -9.25 -14.11
N ASP A 27 -0.85 -9.24 -15.17
CA ASP A 27 -1.76 -8.13 -15.49
C ASP A 27 -2.83 -7.94 -14.42
N ALA A 28 -3.33 -9.04 -13.85
CA ALA A 28 -4.28 -9.00 -12.73
C ALA A 28 -3.69 -8.29 -11.50
N LEU A 29 -2.40 -8.51 -11.19
CA LEU A 29 -1.70 -7.86 -10.08
C LEU A 29 -1.45 -6.38 -10.37
N VAL A 30 -1.01 -6.07 -11.60
CA VAL A 30 -0.81 -4.68 -12.06
C VAL A 30 -2.12 -3.89 -11.95
N HIS A 31 -3.23 -4.45 -12.43
CA HIS A 31 -4.54 -3.82 -12.35
C HIS A 31 -5.00 -3.62 -10.90
N THR A 32 -4.86 -4.66 -10.06
CA THR A 32 -5.24 -4.60 -8.65
C THR A 32 -4.44 -3.52 -7.91
N HIS A 33 -3.13 -3.42 -8.17
CA HIS A 33 -2.31 -2.39 -7.55
C HIS A 33 -2.66 -0.99 -8.05
N GLY A 34 -3.05 -0.85 -9.33
CA GLY A 34 -3.59 0.40 -9.87
C GLY A 34 -4.82 0.89 -9.11
N ALA A 35 -5.72 -0.01 -8.69
CA ALA A 35 -6.86 0.32 -7.83
C ALA A 35 -6.41 0.76 -6.43
N LEU A 36 -5.41 0.11 -5.83
CA LEU A 36 -4.82 0.50 -4.55
C LEU A 36 -4.15 1.88 -4.60
N LYS A 37 -3.45 2.20 -5.69
CA LYS A 37 -2.91 3.56 -5.92
C LYS A 37 -4.04 4.58 -5.98
N GLY A 38 -5.15 4.26 -6.66
CA GLY A 38 -6.34 5.12 -6.70
C GLY A 38 -6.85 5.43 -5.29
N LEU A 39 -6.97 4.41 -4.44
CA LEU A 39 -7.33 4.57 -3.03
C LEU A 39 -6.31 5.42 -2.26
N ALA A 40 -5.01 5.19 -2.46
CA ALA A 40 -3.95 5.96 -1.82
C ALA A 40 -4.00 7.45 -2.19
N ALA A 41 -4.33 7.79 -3.45
CA ALA A 41 -4.52 9.17 -3.86
C ALA A 41 -5.70 9.84 -3.12
N SER A 42 -6.82 9.13 -2.97
CA SER A 42 -7.97 9.63 -2.21
C SER A 42 -7.65 9.80 -0.71
N LEU A 43 -7.00 8.81 -0.10
CA LEU A 43 -6.61 8.85 1.32
C LEU A 43 -5.59 9.94 1.60
N MET A 44 -4.62 10.14 0.71
CA MET A 44 -3.66 11.25 0.78
C MET A 44 -4.39 12.59 0.85
N LYS A 45 -5.39 12.82 -0.01
CA LYS A 45 -6.18 14.05 0.00
C LYS A 45 -6.94 14.21 1.32
N ILE A 46 -7.67 13.18 1.75
CA ILE A 46 -8.47 13.22 2.99
C ILE A 46 -7.58 13.50 4.21
N ALA A 47 -6.45 12.81 4.34
CA ALA A 47 -5.51 13.03 5.43
C ALA A 47 -4.92 14.45 5.43
N ASN A 48 -4.65 15.00 4.24
CA ASN A 48 -4.19 16.38 4.08
C ASN A 48 -5.25 17.39 4.54
N ASP A 49 -6.51 17.22 4.14
CA ASP A 49 -7.59 18.10 4.57
C ASP A 49 -7.73 18.09 6.09
N VAL A 50 -7.78 16.91 6.71
CA VAL A 50 -7.92 16.78 8.17
C VAL A 50 -6.79 17.49 8.89
N ARG A 51 -5.53 17.25 8.50
CA ARG A 51 -4.38 17.89 9.19
C ARG A 51 -4.33 19.40 8.99
N TRP A 52 -4.77 19.91 7.84
CA TRP A 52 -4.82 21.35 7.57
C TRP A 52 -5.98 22.02 8.33
N LEU A 53 -7.17 21.44 8.30
CA LEU A 53 -8.33 21.94 9.06
C LEU A 53 -8.07 21.93 10.57
N ALA A 54 -7.28 20.96 11.07
CA ALA A 54 -6.88 20.88 12.48
C ALA A 54 -5.64 21.73 12.83
N SER A 55 -5.01 22.40 11.86
CA SER A 55 -3.79 23.18 12.11
C SER A 55 -4.08 24.35 13.06
N GLY A 56 -3.23 24.55 14.07
CA GLY A 56 -3.49 25.50 15.14
C GLY A 56 -2.49 25.37 16.30
N PRO A 57 -2.80 25.88 17.50
CA PRO A 57 -4.12 26.37 17.94
C PRO A 57 -4.39 27.86 17.64
N ARG A 58 -3.40 28.64 17.19
CA ARG A 58 -3.55 30.09 16.96
C ARG A 58 -3.09 30.58 15.59
N CYS A 59 -2.18 29.85 14.95
CA CYS A 59 -1.52 30.27 13.70
C CYS A 59 -1.82 29.30 12.54
N GLY A 60 -3.02 28.72 12.52
CA GLY A 60 -3.48 27.80 11.48
C GLY A 60 -4.95 28.05 11.13
N ILE A 61 -5.61 27.06 10.52
CA ILE A 61 -7.04 27.13 10.16
C ILE A 61 -7.93 26.91 11.40
N GLY A 62 -7.70 25.81 12.14
CA GLY A 62 -8.36 25.53 13.42
C GLY A 62 -9.86 25.29 13.35
N GLU A 63 -10.39 24.83 12.21
CA GLU A 63 -11.82 24.56 12.02
C GLU A 63 -12.31 23.28 12.70
N ILE A 64 -11.42 22.28 12.86
CA ILE A 64 -11.73 21.01 13.53
C ILE A 64 -10.73 20.74 14.65
N ALA A 65 -11.15 19.97 15.65
CA ALA A 65 -10.28 19.40 16.67
C ALA A 65 -10.07 17.90 16.39
N ILE A 66 -8.85 17.42 16.61
CA ILE A 66 -8.50 16.00 16.51
C ILE A 66 -8.10 15.46 17.89
N PRO A 67 -8.28 14.15 18.16
CA PRO A 67 -7.87 13.55 19.42
C PRO A 67 -6.36 13.65 19.66
N GLU A 68 -5.98 13.92 20.91
CA GLU A 68 -4.59 13.86 21.36
C GLU A 68 -4.24 12.41 21.70
N ASN A 69 -3.49 11.74 20.82
CA ASN A 69 -3.10 10.34 21.01
C ASN A 69 -1.71 10.17 21.63
N GLU A 70 -0.83 11.16 21.47
CA GLU A 70 0.51 11.15 22.07
C GLU A 70 0.60 12.22 23.16
N PRO A 71 1.35 11.98 24.26
CA PRO A 71 1.45 12.94 25.35
C PRO A 71 1.98 14.28 24.83
N GLY A 72 1.13 15.31 24.85
CA GLY A 72 1.54 16.67 24.58
C GLY A 72 2.56 17.15 25.62
N SER A 73 3.37 18.12 25.22
CA SER A 73 4.28 18.75 26.19
C SER A 73 3.49 19.60 27.17
N SER A 74 3.72 19.45 28.47
CA SER A 74 3.12 20.28 29.52
C SER A 74 3.41 21.77 29.36
N ILE A 75 4.42 22.14 28.56
CA ILE A 75 4.76 23.53 28.21
C ILE A 75 3.95 24.09 27.02
N MET A 76 3.35 23.23 26.20
CA MET A 76 2.60 23.59 24.99
C MET A 76 1.15 23.10 25.07
N PRO A 77 0.32 23.68 25.95
CA PRO A 77 -1.07 23.27 26.11
C PRO A 77 -1.86 23.49 24.81
N GLY A 78 -2.62 22.46 24.41
CA GLY A 78 -3.46 22.50 23.21
C GLY A 78 -2.73 22.28 21.89
N LYS A 79 -1.41 22.00 21.91
CA LYS A 79 -0.68 21.55 20.71
C LYS A 79 -0.93 20.06 20.50
N VAL A 80 -1.67 19.73 19.45
CA VAL A 80 -1.91 18.34 19.02
C VAL A 80 -1.30 18.14 17.64
N ASN A 81 -0.39 17.16 17.51
CA ASN A 81 0.19 16.81 16.21
C ASN A 81 -0.71 15.79 15.50
N PRO A 82 -0.97 15.93 14.19
CA PRO A 82 -1.82 15.01 13.42
C PRO A 82 -1.05 13.73 13.00
N THR A 83 -0.46 13.02 13.96
CA THR A 83 0.48 11.89 13.71
C THR A 83 -0.14 10.76 12.89
N GLN A 84 -1.44 10.50 13.06
CA GLN A 84 -2.15 9.51 12.25
C GLN A 84 -2.31 9.95 10.78
N CYS A 85 -2.54 11.25 10.54
CA CYS A 85 -2.54 11.79 9.18
C CYS A 85 -1.13 11.72 8.57
N GLU A 86 -0.09 12.02 9.35
CA GLU A 86 1.31 11.90 8.91
C GLU A 86 1.62 10.45 8.49
N ALA A 87 1.31 9.48 9.35
CA ALA A 87 1.47 8.05 9.04
C ALA A 87 0.71 7.64 7.78
N MET A 88 -0.56 8.07 7.63
CA MET A 88 -1.35 7.80 6.44
C MET A 88 -0.71 8.36 5.18
N THR A 89 -0.22 9.61 5.21
CA THR A 89 0.44 10.22 4.05
C THR A 89 1.74 9.50 3.69
N MET A 90 2.53 9.04 4.67
CA MET A 90 3.73 8.23 4.41
C MET A 90 3.39 6.89 3.74
N LEU A 91 2.36 6.19 4.23
CA LEU A 91 1.88 4.95 3.63
C LEU A 91 1.37 5.17 2.20
N CYS A 92 0.65 6.26 1.95
CA CYS A 92 0.18 6.60 0.61
C CYS A 92 1.35 6.81 -0.36
N CYS A 93 2.42 7.50 0.06
CA CYS A 93 3.64 7.64 -0.74
C CYS A 93 4.30 6.27 -1.01
N GLN A 94 4.35 5.38 -0.01
CA GLN A 94 4.89 4.04 -0.19
C GLN A 94 4.10 3.25 -1.22
N VAL A 95 2.76 3.28 -1.16
CA VAL A 95 1.90 2.63 -2.16
C VAL A 95 2.15 3.20 -3.56
N MET A 96 2.29 4.51 -3.71
CA MET A 96 2.60 5.11 -5.01
C MET A 96 3.97 4.66 -5.55
N GLY A 97 4.99 4.53 -4.69
CA GLY A 97 6.28 3.98 -5.07
C GLY A 97 6.20 2.50 -5.48
N ASN A 98 5.45 1.70 -4.72
CA ASN A 98 5.22 0.29 -5.02
C ASN A 98 4.50 0.10 -6.36
N ASP A 99 3.59 1.01 -6.74
CA ASP A 99 2.91 0.96 -8.03
C ASP A 99 3.89 1.01 -9.19
N VAL A 100 4.93 1.85 -9.10
CA VAL A 100 5.98 1.92 -10.13
C VAL A 100 6.72 0.59 -10.21
N ALA A 101 7.11 0.03 -9.08
CA ALA A 101 7.83 -1.25 -9.04
C ALA A 101 6.99 -2.40 -9.63
N VAL A 102 5.72 -2.50 -9.24
CA VAL A 102 4.78 -3.51 -9.75
C VAL A 102 4.56 -3.38 -11.26
N ASN A 103 4.39 -2.16 -11.78
CA ASN A 103 4.25 -1.93 -13.22
C ASN A 103 5.50 -2.37 -13.99
N MET A 104 6.69 -2.03 -13.48
CA MET A 104 7.95 -2.47 -14.10
C MET A 104 8.12 -3.99 -14.05
N GLY A 105 7.75 -4.63 -12.94
CA GLY A 105 7.77 -6.09 -12.81
C GLY A 105 6.80 -6.79 -13.76
N GLY A 106 5.58 -6.30 -13.86
CA GLY A 106 4.55 -6.84 -14.75
C GLY A 106 4.95 -6.76 -16.24
N ALA A 107 5.64 -5.69 -16.64
CA ALA A 107 6.09 -5.48 -18.02
C ALA A 107 7.34 -6.30 -18.41
N SER A 108 8.04 -6.92 -17.45
CA SER A 108 9.34 -7.57 -17.68
C SER A 108 9.27 -9.09 -17.92
N GLY A 109 8.09 -9.63 -18.24
CA GLY A 109 7.93 -11.05 -18.57
C GLY A 109 8.64 -11.42 -19.88
N ASN A 110 9.17 -12.65 -19.96
CA ASN A 110 9.85 -13.15 -21.16
C ASN A 110 9.29 -14.52 -21.55
N PHE A 111 8.73 -14.59 -22.76
CA PHE A 111 8.15 -15.82 -23.33
C PHE A 111 7.08 -16.44 -22.41
N GLU A 112 7.27 -17.68 -21.96
CA GLU A 112 6.24 -18.44 -21.23
C GLU A 112 6.13 -18.11 -19.74
N LEU A 113 7.04 -17.30 -19.16
CA LEU A 113 7.07 -17.04 -17.72
C LEU A 113 7.49 -15.61 -17.38
N ASN A 114 6.75 -14.97 -16.46
CA ASN A 114 7.24 -13.79 -15.78
C ASN A 114 8.02 -14.18 -14.50
N ALA A 115 9.35 -14.10 -14.56
CA ALA A 115 10.24 -14.43 -13.44
C ALA A 115 10.21 -13.40 -12.27
N LEU A 116 9.49 -12.28 -12.44
CA LEU A 116 9.22 -11.32 -11.37
C LEU A 116 7.83 -11.50 -10.76
N SER A 117 7.08 -12.51 -11.21
CA SER A 117 5.81 -12.90 -10.59
C SER A 117 6.08 -13.53 -9.21
N PRO A 118 5.18 -13.35 -8.22
CA PRO A 118 5.35 -14.00 -6.92
C PRO A 118 5.10 -15.51 -7.05
N ASP A 119 6.17 -16.28 -7.13
CA ASP A 119 6.19 -17.73 -7.32
C ASP A 119 6.83 -18.48 -6.12
N GLY A 120 7.16 -17.75 -5.06
CA GLY A 120 7.82 -18.27 -3.86
C GLY A 120 9.33 -18.03 -3.83
N ASP A 121 9.92 -17.47 -4.89
CA ASP A 121 11.29 -16.98 -4.87
C ASP A 121 11.36 -15.62 -4.13
N PRO A 122 12.18 -15.49 -3.07
CA PRO A 122 12.36 -14.21 -2.38
C PRO A 122 12.89 -13.09 -3.29
N GLN A 123 13.55 -13.39 -4.42
CA GLN A 123 14.01 -12.37 -5.37
C GLN A 123 12.90 -11.86 -6.29
N SER A 124 11.95 -12.72 -6.69
CA SER A 124 10.78 -12.31 -7.50
C SER A 124 9.76 -11.52 -6.66
N ALA A 125 9.63 -11.87 -5.38
CA ALA A 125 8.80 -11.15 -4.41
C ALA A 125 9.25 -9.69 -4.16
N ALA A 126 10.52 -9.37 -4.35
CA ALA A 126 11.08 -8.05 -4.05
C ALA A 126 10.53 -6.93 -4.95
N VAL A 127 10.14 -7.25 -6.19
CA VAL A 127 9.60 -6.25 -7.14
C VAL A 127 8.13 -5.92 -6.83
N CYS A 128 7.35 -6.89 -6.35
CA CYS A 128 5.96 -6.67 -5.95
C CYS A 128 5.78 -6.29 -4.47
N THR A 129 6.82 -6.42 -3.65
CA THR A 129 6.75 -6.23 -2.20
C THR A 129 7.84 -5.28 -1.71
N PHE A 130 7.84 -4.02 -2.17
CA PHE A 130 8.50 -2.94 -1.41
C PHE A 130 7.63 -2.59 -0.18
N ALA A 131 7.40 -3.56 0.70
CA ALA A 131 7.11 -3.28 2.08
C ALA A 131 8.48 -3.14 2.74
N GLY A 132 8.84 -1.93 3.19
CA GLY A 132 10.14 -1.61 3.79
C GLY A 132 10.64 -2.72 4.70
N GLY A 133 11.58 -3.52 4.17
CA GLY A 133 12.28 -4.55 4.91
C GLY A 133 13.24 -3.87 5.88
N ARG A 134 12.94 -4.00 7.17
CA ARG A 134 13.83 -3.69 8.28
C ARG A 134 15.24 -4.23 8.01
N HIS A 135 16.19 -3.36 7.76
CA HIS A 135 17.61 -3.64 7.99
C HIS A 135 17.83 -3.64 9.50
N GLY A 136 17.70 -4.80 10.14
CA GLY A 136 18.00 -4.93 11.56
C GLY A 136 17.34 -6.14 12.20
N GLU A 137 17.79 -7.35 11.83
CA GLU A 137 17.71 -8.57 12.64
C GLU A 137 18.58 -9.66 11.98
N LEU A 138 19.88 -9.37 11.89
CA LEU A 138 20.96 -10.37 11.76
C LEU A 138 22.18 -9.84 12.52
N GLN A 139 22.04 -9.69 13.84
CA GLN A 139 23.11 -9.76 14.85
C GLN A 139 22.49 -10.21 16.18
#